data_AF-A0A352KN36-F1
#
_entry.id   AF-A0A352KN36-F1
#
_cell.length_a   1.000
_cell.length_b   1.000
_cell.length_c   1.000
_cell.angle_alpha   90.00
_cell.angle_beta   90.00
_cell.angle_gamma   90.00
#
_symmetry.space_group_name_H-M   'P 1'
#
loop_
_entity.id
_entity.type
_entity.pdbx_description
1 polymer ?
#
loop_
_entity_poly.entity_id
_entity_poly.type
_entity_poly.pdbx_seq_one_letter_code
_entity_poly.pdbx_strand_id
1 'polypeptide(L)' 'MKEQGNLFYAQSGGVTPVINATAAGVIDKAAENKAAIPKVFMGHNGILGLIHENLINGFSLT' A
#
# COMPACT_ATOMS: atom_id res chain seq x y z
N MET A 1 11.27 18.48 12.74
CA MET A 1 10.10 18.16 11.88
C MET A 1 10.08 16.65 11.71
N LYS A 2 8.94 15.97 11.90
CA LYS A 2 8.86 14.53 11.56
C LYS A 2 8.92 14.42 10.04
N GLU A 3 9.79 13.56 9.52
CA GLU A 3 9.82 13.28 8.08
C GLU A 3 8.49 12.64 7.66
N GLN A 4 7.94 13.13 6.56
CA GLN A 4 6.69 12.66 5.97
C GLN A 4 7.01 11.94 4.66
N GLY A 5 6.35 10.80 4.42
CA GLY A 5 6.55 10.01 3.21
C GLY A 5 5.29 9.26 2.82
N ASN A 6 5.02 9.20 1.52
CA ASN A 6 3.96 8.34 1.02
C ASN A 6 4.43 6.88 1.05
N LEU A 7 3.50 5.96 1.28
CA LEU A 7 3.77 4.53 1.24
C LEU A 7 3.31 3.94 -0.10
N PHE A 8 4.12 3.05 -0.66
CA PHE A 8 3.75 2.23 -1.81
C PHE A 8 3.79 0.75 -1.41
N TYR A 9 2.74 0.00 -1.75
CA TYR A 9 2.65 -1.44 -1.50
C TYR A 9 2.33 -2.19 -2.81
N ALA A 10 3.00 -3.31 -3.02
CA ALA A 10 2.73 -4.21 -4.14
C ALA A 10 3.01 -5.65 -3.74
N GLN A 11 2.13 -6.55 -4.15
CA GLN A 11 2.37 -8.00 -4.06
C GLN A 11 3.22 -8.44 -5.25
N SER A 12 4.09 -9.43 -5.03
CA SER A 12 4.95 -10.00 -6.07
C SER A 12 4.94 -11.52 -5.96
N GLY A 13 5.07 -12.22 -7.09
CA GLY A 13 5.02 -13.68 -7.17
C GLY A 13 3.59 -14.24 -7.10
N GLY A 14 3.49 -15.53 -6.78
CA GLY A 14 2.20 -16.22 -6.63
C GLY A 14 1.46 -15.80 -5.36
N VAL A 15 0.13 -15.68 -5.45
CA VAL A 15 -0.73 -15.38 -4.30
C VAL A 15 -0.72 -16.52 -3.30
N THR A 16 -0.95 -16.20 -2.02
CA THR A 16 -1.13 -17.18 -0.95
C THR A 16 -2.45 -16.91 -0.21
N PRO A 17 -3.01 -17.88 0.53
CA PRO A 17 -4.27 -17.68 1.26
C PRO A 17 -4.25 -16.52 2.27
N VAL A 18 -3.07 -16.09 2.71
CA VAL A 18 -2.90 -15.10 3.78
C VAL A 18 -2.19 -13.81 3.34
N ILE A 19 -1.84 -13.66 2.07
CA ILE A 19 -1.09 -12.47 1.60
C ILE A 19 -1.88 -11.17 1.82
N ASN A 20 -3.22 -11.23 1.78
CA ASN A 20 -4.07 -10.08 2.05
C ASN A 20 -4.07 -9.67 3.53
N ALA A 21 -3.81 -10.57 4.47
CA ALA A 21 -3.66 -10.21 5.87
C ALA A 21 -2.40 -9.35 6.10
N THR A 22 -1.32 -9.62 5.35
CA THR A 22 -0.13 -8.76 5.35
C THR A 22 -0.43 -7.38 4.76
N ALA A 23 -1.15 -7.32 3.63
CA ALA A 23 -1.57 -6.06 3.03
C ALA A 23 -2.42 -5.22 3.99
N ALA A 24 -3.41 -5.83 4.64
CA ALA A 24 -4.27 -5.18 5.63
C ALA A 24 -3.44 -4.59 6.79
N GLY A 25 -2.55 -5.38 7.40
CA GLY A 25 -1.73 -4.89 8.52
C GLY A 25 -0.84 -3.69 8.17
N VAL A 26 -0.31 -3.62 6.95
CA VAL A 26 0.46 -2.46 6.45
C VAL A 26 -0.45 -1.24 6.30
N ILE A 27 -1.61 -1.41 5.68
CA ILE A 27 -2.56 -0.31 5.40
C ILE A 27 -3.15 0.23 6.70
N ASP A 28 -3.57 -0.63 7.61
CA ASP A 28 -4.11 -0.26 8.93
C ASP A 28 -3.09 0.55 9.72
N LYS A 29 -1.83 0.08 9.75
CA LYS A 29 -0.79 0.82 10.47
C LYS A 29 -0.48 2.17 9.83
N ALA A 30 -0.52 2.25 8.49
CA ALA A 30 -0.37 3.53 7.79
C ALA A 30 -1.55 4.48 8.09
N ALA A 31 -2.78 3.95 8.20
CA ALA A 31 -3.98 4.72 8.49
C ALA A 31 -3.95 5.33 9.91
N GLU A 32 -3.42 4.60 10.89
CA GLU A 32 -3.15 5.12 12.25
C GLU A 32 -2.08 6.23 12.26
N ASN A 33 -1.20 6.27 11.26
CA ASN A 33 -0.03 7.15 11.20
C ASN A 33 -0.10 8.19 10.07
N LYS A 34 -1.31 8.65 9.70
CA LYS A 34 -1.53 9.61 8.60
C LYS A 34 -0.72 10.90 8.67
N ALA A 35 -0.33 11.33 9.88
CA ALA A 35 0.55 12.50 10.07
C ALA A 35 1.97 12.29 9.50
N ALA A 36 2.44 11.04 9.43
CA ALA A 36 3.72 10.63 8.85
C ALA A 36 3.54 9.99 7.45
N ILE A 37 2.43 9.29 7.23
CA ILE A 37 2.10 8.59 5.98
C ILE A 37 0.79 9.14 5.40
N PRO A 38 0.82 10.28 4.69
CA PRO A 38 -0.39 10.95 4.25
C PRO A 38 -1.11 10.23 3.10
N LYS A 39 -0.41 9.35 2.36
CA LYS A 39 -0.97 8.57 1.25
C LYS A 39 -0.42 7.15 1.23
N VAL A 40 -1.29 6.21 0.84
CA VAL A 40 -0.92 4.83 0.51
C VAL A 40 -1.31 4.57 -0.93
N PHE A 41 -0.34 4.16 -1.74
CA PHE A 41 -0.55 3.73 -3.12
C PHE A 41 -0.34 2.22 -3.23
N MET A 42 -1.18 1.54 -3.99
CA MET A 42 -1.01 0.12 -4.30
C MET A 42 -0.86 -0.08 -5.80
N GLY A 43 0.09 -0.91 -6.21
CA GLY A 43 0.26 -1.24 -7.63
C GLY A 43 -0.79 -2.26 -8.10
N HIS A 44 -1.58 -1.91 -9.12
CA HIS A 44 -2.45 -2.87 -9.79
C HIS A 44 -1.59 -3.95 -10.50
N ASN A 45 -1.88 -5.23 -10.27
CA ASN A 45 -1.04 -6.35 -10.71
C ASN A 45 0.41 -6.28 -10.20
N GLY A 46 0.59 -5.86 -8.96
CA GLY A 46 1.90 -5.85 -8.29
C GLY A 46 2.81 -4.72 -8.80
N ILE A 47 4.09 -5.02 -8.96
CA ILE A 47 5.09 -4.00 -9.38
C ILE A 47 4.80 -3.41 -10.76
N LEU A 48 4.13 -4.16 -11.65
CA LEU A 48 3.75 -3.67 -12.97
C LEU A 48 2.81 -2.45 -12.88
N GLY A 49 1.99 -2.36 -11.83
CA GLY A 49 1.16 -1.19 -11.58
C GLY A 49 1.97 0.08 -11.30
N LEU A 50 3.13 -0.04 -10.66
CA LEU A 50 4.04 1.10 -10.47
C LEU A 50 4.65 1.54 -11.80
N ILE A 51 5.15 0.57 -12.58
CA ILE A 51 5.83 0.83 -13.85
C ILE A 51 4.89 1.47 -14.87
N HIS A 52 3.61 1.07 -14.87
CA HIS A 52 2.60 1.59 -15.78
C HIS A 52 1.72 2.69 -15.18
N GLU A 53 2.09 3.25 -14.02
CA GLU A 53 1.32 4.29 -13.31
C GLU A 53 -0.16 3.91 -13.03
N ASN A 54 -0.45 2.62 -12.95
CA ASN A 54 -1.76 2.08 -12.60
C ASN A 54 -1.83 1.80 -11.10
N LEU A 55 -2.16 2.86 -10.35
CA LEU A 55 -2.14 2.89 -8.89
C LEU A 55 -3.56 2.94 -8.30
N ILE A 56 -3.75 2.21 -7.20
CA ILE A 56 -4.96 2.20 -6.39
C ILE A 56 -4.71 2.98 -5.10
N ASN A 57 -5.69 3.77 -4.64
CA ASN A 57 -5.63 4.40 -3.32
C ASN A 57 -5.84 3.37 -2.21
N GLY A 58 -4.80 3.11 -1.42
CA GLY A 58 -4.83 2.13 -0.32
C GLY A 58 -5.79 2.48 0.82
N PHE A 59 -6.00 3.78 1.09
CA PHE A 59 -6.96 4.20 2.11
C PHE A 59 -8.42 4.11 1.66
N SER A 60 -8.69 3.74 0.40
CA SER A 60 -10.06 3.47 -0.05
C SER A 60 -10.60 2.12 0.46
N LEU A 61 -9.75 1.27 1.05
CA LEU A 61 -10.09 -0.08 1.50
C LEU A 61 -10.35 -0.19 3.02
N THR A 62 -10.18 0.93 3.76
CA THR A 62 -10.33 1.04 5.23
C THR A 62 -11.34 2.11 5.57
#